data_AF-A0A950VY96-F1
#
_entry.id   AF-A0A950VY96-F1
#
_cell.length_a   1.000
_cell.length_b   1.000
_cell.length_c   1.000
_cell.angle_alpha   90.00
_cell.angle_beta   90.00
_cell.angle_gamma   90.00
#
_symmetry.space_group_name_H-M   'P 1'
#
loop_
_entity.id
_entity.type
_entity.pdbx_description
1 polymer ?
#
loop_
_entity_poly.entity_id
_entity_poly.type
_entity_poly.pdbx_seq_one_letter_code
_entity_poly.pdbx_strand_id
1 'polypeptide(L)' 'MSDKNVDEGKGRVKEAAGSLTGDQSLKNEGKVDQAKASVKDSVDKVADKVTGENE' A
#
# COMPACT_ATOMS: atom_id res chain seq x y z
N MET A 1 15.22 -5.10 -4.25
CA MET A 1 13.83 -5.58 -4.08
C MET A 1 13.50 -5.82 -2.60
N SER A 2 13.86 -4.87 -1.72
CA SER A 2 13.69 -5.06 -0.26
C SER A 2 12.59 -4.17 0.35
N ASP A 3 12.15 -3.13 -0.36
CA ASP A 3 11.18 -2.16 0.17
C ASP A 3 9.72 -2.61 0.09
N LYS A 4 9.29 -3.27 -1.00
CA LYS A 4 7.87 -3.59 -1.23
C LYS A 4 7.24 -4.49 -0.15
N ASN A 5 8.00 -5.45 0.36
CA ASN A 5 7.53 -6.36 1.41
C ASN A 5 7.59 -5.72 2.81
N VAL A 6 8.55 -4.81 3.03
CA VAL A 6 8.69 -4.07 4.29
C VAL A 6 7.54 -3.10 4.48
N ASP A 7 7.14 -2.36 3.44
CA ASP A 7 6.02 -1.42 3.50
C ASP A 7 4.69 -2.12 3.80
N GLU A 8 4.43 -3.25 3.15
CA GLU A 8 3.21 -4.02 3.37
C GLU A 8 3.16 -4.64 4.78
N GLY A 9 4.31 -5.11 5.29
CA GLY A 9 4.42 -5.59 6.68
C GLY A 9 4.22 -4.47 7.70
N LYS A 10 4.76 -3.29 7.44
CA LYS A 10 4.66 -2.12 8.34
C LYS A 10 3.22 -1.59 8.43
N GLY A 11 2.47 -1.62 7.32
CA GLY A 11 1.05 -1.26 7.28
C GLY A 11 0.19 -2.19 8.14
N ARG A 12 0.39 -3.50 8.02
CA ARG A 12 -0.31 -4.49 8.85
C ARG A 12 0.01 -4.34 10.34
N VAL A 13 1.27 -4.04 10.67
CA VAL A 13 1.69 -3.77 12.06
C VAL A 13 1.05 -2.49 12.60
N LYS A 14 1.00 -1.40 11.84
CA LYS A 14 0.31 -0.16 12.25
C LYS A 14 -1.19 -0.39 12.45
N GLU A 15 -1.84 -1.16 11.59
CA GLU A 15 -3.28 -1.44 11.72
C GLU A 15 -3.58 -2.31 12.94
N ALA A 16 -2.75 -3.33 13.20
CA ALA A 16 -2.84 -4.17 14.38
C ALA A 16 -2.58 -3.36 15.66
N ALA A 17 -1.52 -2.54 15.69
CA ALA A 17 -1.20 -1.68 16.83
C ALA A 17 -2.29 -0.63 17.10
N GLY A 18 -2.82 0.02 16.06
CA GLY A 18 -3.93 0.97 16.18
C GLY A 18 -5.22 0.30 16.68
N SER A 19 -5.48 -0.95 16.26
CA SER A 19 -6.62 -1.72 16.77
C SER A 19 -6.42 -2.17 18.22
N LEU A 20 -5.18 -2.45 18.64
CA LEU A 20 -4.83 -2.90 20.00
C LEU A 20 -4.78 -1.75 21.02
N THR A 21 -4.22 -0.61 20.64
CA THR A 21 -4.12 0.60 21.48
C THR A 21 -5.41 1.44 21.45
N GLY A 22 -6.31 1.20 20.47
CA GLY A 22 -7.49 2.02 20.25
C GLY A 22 -7.20 3.32 19.49
N ASP A 23 -5.99 3.45 18.92
CA ASP A 23 -5.59 4.63 18.15
C ASP A 23 -6.22 4.60 16.76
N GLN A 24 -7.27 5.38 16.57
CA GLN A 24 -7.95 5.53 15.27
C GLN A 24 -7.00 6.05 14.18
N SER A 25 -6.00 6.87 14.52
CA SER A 25 -5.02 7.40 13.57
C SER A 25 -4.16 6.29 12.96
N LEU A 26 -3.60 5.39 13.78
CA LEU A 26 -2.77 4.28 13.30
C LEU A 26 -3.55 3.30 12.41
N LYS A 27 -4.81 3.03 12.78
CA LYS A 27 -5.70 2.17 11.98
C LYS A 27 -6.07 2.82 10.64
N ASN A 28 -6.30 4.13 10.64
CA ASN A 28 -6.65 4.87 9.43
C ASN A 28 -5.44 5.04 8.50
N GLU A 29 -4.24 5.28 9.03
CA GLU A 29 -3.01 5.30 8.25
C GLU A 29 -2.75 3.98 7.53
N GLY A 30 -2.84 2.84 8.24
CA GLY A 30 -2.63 1.51 7.64
C GLY A 30 -3.56 1.23 6.45
N LYS A 31 -4.85 1.59 6.58
CA LYS A 31 -5.83 1.48 5.49
C LYS A 31 -5.56 2.43 4.33
N VAL A 32 -5.19 3.67 4.61
CA VAL A 32 -4.88 4.67 3.58
C VAL A 32 -3.64 4.27 2.79
N ASP A 33 -2.63 3.71 3.45
CA ASP A 33 -1.43 3.20 2.80
C ASP A 33 -1.75 2.02 1.87
N GLN A 34 -2.56 1.06 2.32
CA GLN A 34 -3.01 -0.05 1.47
C GLN A 34 -3.82 0.41 0.25
N ALA A 35 -4.71 1.38 0.44
CA ALA A 35 -5.51 1.95 -0.64
C ALA A 35 -4.61 2.66 -1.67
N LYS A 36 -3.65 3.48 -1.20
CA LYS A 36 -2.68 4.15 -2.07
C LYS A 36 -1.79 3.15 -2.81
N ALA A 37 -1.34 2.10 -2.15
CA ALA A 37 -0.53 1.04 -2.77
C ALA A 37 -1.32 0.32 -3.87
N SER A 38 -2.58 -0.03 -3.61
CA SER A 38 -3.45 -0.70 -4.59
C SER A 38 -3.75 0.18 -5.81
N VAL A 39 -3.98 1.49 -5.58
CA VAL A 39 -4.18 2.47 -6.66
C VAL A 39 -2.89 2.64 -7.47
N LYS A 40 -1.75 2.77 -6.80
CA LYS A 40 -0.45 2.92 -7.47
C LYS A 40 -0.12 1.69 -8.31
N ASP A 41 -0.30 0.48 -7.79
CA ASP A 41 -0.06 -0.77 -8.52
C ASP A 41 -0.99 -0.92 -9.74
N SER A 42 -2.25 -0.51 -9.60
CA SER A 42 -3.21 -0.51 -10.71
C SER A 42 -2.84 0.51 -11.78
N VAL A 43 -2.46 1.73 -11.39
CA VAL A 43 -2.01 2.77 -12.32
C VAL A 43 -0.71 2.38 -13.00
N ASP A 44 0.24 1.79 -12.29
CA ASP A 44 1.53 1.33 -12.82
C ASP A 44 1.31 0.23 -13.87
N LYS A 45 0.44 -0.76 -13.60
CA LYS A 45 0.04 -1.79 -14.58
C LYS A 45 -0.67 -1.23 -15.81
N VAL A 46 -1.57 -0.26 -15.63
CA VAL A 46 -2.27 0.37 -16.76
C VAL A 46 -1.31 1.22 -17.57
N ALA A 47 -0.46 1.99 -16.92
CA ALA A 47 0.59 2.76 -17.57
C ALA A 47 1.50 1.80 -18.36
N ASP A 48 2.11 0.81 -17.72
CA ASP A 48 2.99 -0.18 -18.35
C ASP A 48 2.35 -0.86 -19.56
N LYS A 49 1.06 -1.22 -19.48
CA LYS A 49 0.32 -1.80 -20.62
C LYS A 49 0.09 -0.81 -21.77
N VAL A 50 -0.09 0.48 -21.46
CA VAL A 50 -0.30 1.54 -22.47
C VAL A 50 1.02 2.07 -23.03
N THR A 51 2.10 2.08 -22.25
CA THR A 51 3.44 2.42 -22.74
C THR A 51 4.15 1.23 -23.38
N GLY A 52 3.66 0.00 -23.16
CA GLY A 52 4.25 -1.25 -23.65
C GLY A 52 3.81 -1.70 -25.06
N GLU A 53 2.87 -1.02 -25.71
CA GLU A 53 2.60 -1.19 -27.15
C GLU A 53 3.42 -0.17 -27.97
N ASN A 54 4.73 -0.37 -28.03
CA ASN A 54 5.64 0.12 -29.09
C ASN A 54 7.01 -0.56 -28.94
N GLU A 55 7.04 -1.89 -29.05
CA GLU A 55 8.17 -2.64 -29.63
C GLU A 55 7.61 -3.58 -30.72
#